data_AF-A0A928MGK5-F1
#
_entry.id   AF-A0A928MGK5-F1
#
_cell.length_a   1.000
_cell.length_b   1.000
_cell.length_c   1.000
_cell.angle_alpha   90.00
_cell.angle_beta   90.00
_cell.angle_gamma   90.00
#
_symmetry.space_group_name_H-M   'P 1'
#
loop_
_entity.id
_entity.type
_entity.pdbx_description
1 polymer ?
#
loop_
_entity_poly.entity_id
_entity_poly.type
_entity_poly.pdbx_seq_one_letter_code
_entity_poly.pdbx_strand_id
1 'polypeptide(L)' 'MPKVYLTEAQKRDDDFRKLVAVGLASSGVRTQKALSEKMNMKPSTMSAKLKKPDNFRRDELRALCRVLRIDPAEMGRVL' A
#
# COMPACT_ATOMS: atom_id res chain seq x y z
N MET A 1 17.36 -12.44 22.73
CA MET A 1 16.41 -12.25 21.61
C MET A 1 17.22 -12.20 20.33
N PRO A 2 16.94 -13.04 19.31
CA PRO A 2 17.67 -12.96 18.05
C PRO A 2 17.36 -11.60 17.40
N LYS A 3 18.40 -10.82 17.09
CA LYS A 3 18.28 -9.60 16.30
C LYS A 3 17.91 -10.03 14.88
N VAL A 4 16.62 -10.03 14.56
CA VAL A 4 16.14 -10.28 13.19
C VAL A 4 16.55 -9.06 12.36
N TYR A 5 17.66 -9.18 11.64
CA TYR A 5 18.04 -8.19 10.64
C TYR A 5 17.00 -8.26 9.52
N LEU A 6 16.13 -7.25 9.45
CA LEU A 6 15.16 -7.10 8.37
C LEU A 6 15.91 -7.11 7.04
N THR A 7 15.55 -8.03 6.15
CA THR A 7 16.07 -8.03 4.79
C THR A 7 15.61 -6.77 4.06
N GLU A 8 16.33 -6.35 3.02
CA GLU A 8 15.96 -5.15 2.25
C GLU A 8 14.54 -5.25 1.66
N ALA A 9 14.10 -6.46 1.31
CA ALA A 9 12.72 -6.71 0.91
C ALA A 9 11.71 -6.43 2.04
N GLN A 10 12.00 -6.87 3.27
CA GLN A 10 11.12 -6.60 4.41
C GLN A 10 11.07 -5.11 4.79
N LYS A 11 12.17 -4.37 4.59
CA LYS A 11 12.18 -2.91 4.76
C LYS A 11 11.29 -2.22 3.72
N ARG A 12 11.38 -2.62 2.44
CA ARG A 12 10.53 -2.09 1.37
C ARG A 12 9.04 -2.34 1.64
N ASP A 13 8.68 -3.54 2.07
CA ASP A 13 7.30 -3.88 2.44
C ASP A 13 6.78 -2.99 3.58
N ASP A 14 7.59 -2.75 4.60
CA ASP A 14 7.22 -1.88 5.72
C ASP A 14 7.10 -0.41 5.30
N ASP A 15 8.00 0.08 4.47
CA ASP A 15 7.96 1.46 3.98
C ASP A 15 6.77 1.68 3.04
N PHE A 16 6.42 0.70 2.20
CA PHE A 16 5.18 0.71 1.40
C PHE A 16 3.94 0.80 2.31
N ARG A 17 3.88 -0.01 3.38
CA ARG A 17 2.75 0.03 4.32
C ARG A 17 2.62 1.36 5.03
N LYS A 18 3.75 1.96 5.45
CA LYS A 18 3.76 3.30 6.05
C LYS A 18 3.25 4.34 5.06
N LEU A 19 3.72 4.29 3.82
CA LEU A 19 3.28 5.20 2.75
C LEU A 19 1.76 5.11 2.53
N VAL A 20 1.23 3.89 2.45
CA VAL A 20 -0.22 3.66 2.33
C VAL A 20 -0.97 4.17 3.56
N ALA A 21 -0.45 3.97 4.77
CA ALA A 21 -1.07 4.46 6.00
C ALA A 21 -1.12 6.00 6.05
N VAL A 22 -0.04 6.68 5.62
CA VAL A 22 0.00 8.15 5.49
C VAL A 22 -0.98 8.64 4.43
N GLY A 23 -1.05 7.96 3.29
CA GLY A 23 -2.03 8.28 2.23
C GLY A 23 -3.48 8.05 2.68
N LEU A 24 -3.76 7.01 3.47
CA LEU A 24 -5.08 6.76 4.07
C LEU A 24 -5.47 7.89 5.03
N ALA A 25 -4.54 8.32 5.89
CA ALA A 25 -4.78 9.44 6.80
C ALA A 25 -5.07 10.74 6.04
N SER A 26 -4.40 10.96 4.91
CA SER A 26 -4.48 12.19 4.12
C SER A 26 -5.66 12.24 3.13
N SER A 27 -6.14 11.08 2.67
CA SER A 27 -7.19 10.95 1.65
C SER A 27 -8.63 10.93 2.20
N GLY A 28 -8.78 10.98 3.53
CA GLY A 28 -10.08 10.83 4.20
C GLY A 28 -10.63 9.38 4.17
N VAL A 29 -9.91 8.44 3.54
CA VAL A 29 -10.23 7.02 3.54
C VAL A 29 -9.66 6.40 4.81
N ARG A 30 -10.47 6.36 5.87
CA ARG A 30 -10.02 5.88 7.20
C ARG A 30 -10.01 4.37 7.35
N THR A 31 -10.67 3.63 6.46
CA THR A 31 -10.81 2.18 6.57
C THR A 31 -10.37 1.47 5.30
N GLN A 32 -9.78 0.29 5.49
CA GLN A 32 -9.43 -0.61 4.39
C GLN A 32 -10.67 -1.02 3.55
N LYS A 33 -11.84 -1.10 4.20
CA LYS A 33 -13.11 -1.36 3.51
C LYS A 33 -13.46 -0.23 2.53
N ALA A 34 -13.39 1.02 2.96
CA ALA A 34 -13.63 2.17 2.09
C ALA A 34 -12.60 2.25 0.95
N LEU A 35 -11.34 1.88 1.20
CA LEU A 35 -10.33 1.78 0.15
C LEU A 35 -10.70 0.70 -0.88
N SER A 36 -11.13 -0.47 -0.41
CA SER A 36 -11.52 -1.58 -1.28
C SER A 36 -12.74 -1.24 -2.14
N GLU A 37 -13.71 -0.51 -1.60
CA GLU A 37 -14.88 0.00 -2.34
C GLU A 37 -14.45 1.02 -3.41
N LYS A 38 -13.59 1.99 -3.06
CA LYS A 38 -13.09 3.00 -4.02
C LYS A 38 -12.24 2.40 -5.14
N MET A 39 -11.53 1.32 -4.85
CA MET A 39 -10.72 0.60 -5.84
C MET A 39 -11.52 -0.50 -6.57
N ASN A 40 -12.82 -0.63 -6.29
CA ASN A 40 -13.68 -1.69 -6.82
C ASN A 40 -13.06 -3.09 -6.68
N MET A 41 -12.53 -3.38 -5.49
CA MET A 41 -11.80 -4.59 -5.16
C MET A 41 -12.40 -5.25 -3.91
N LYS A 42 -12.37 -6.58 -3.84
CA LYS A 42 -12.80 -7.29 -2.63
C LYS A 42 -11.89 -6.95 -1.44
N PRO A 43 -12.42 -6.78 -0.22
CA PRO A 43 -11.61 -6.49 0.97
C PRO A 43 -10.51 -7.54 1.24
N SER A 44 -10.80 -8.81 0.96
CA SER A 44 -9.85 -9.92 1.09
C SER A 44 -8.69 -9.79 0.11
N THR A 45 -8.96 -9.44 -1.15
CA THR A 45 -7.95 -9.19 -2.18
C THR A 45 -7.10 -7.96 -1.83
N MET A 46 -7.73 -6.88 -1.36
CA MET A 46 -7.02 -5.69 -0.88
C MET A 46 -6.09 -6.05 0.27
N SER A 47 -6.54 -6.83 1.25
CA SER A 47 -5.72 -7.29 2.37
C SER A 47 -4.51 -8.12 1.93
N ALA A 48 -4.72 -9.05 0.99
CA ALA A 48 -3.64 -9.86 0.44
C ALA A 48 -2.58 -9.01 -0.28
N LYS A 49 -3.02 -8.01 -1.08
CA LYS A 49 -2.12 -7.12 -1.82
C LYS A 49 -1.40 -6.11 -0.92
N LEU A 50 -2.04 -5.59 0.14
CA LEU A 50 -1.36 -4.74 1.13
C LEU A 50 -0.33 -5.52 1.96
N LYS A 51 -0.53 -6.83 2.15
CA LYS A 51 0.46 -7.70 2.78
C LYS A 51 1.64 -8.00 1.86
N LYS A 52 1.40 -8.11 0.54
CA LYS A 52 2.39 -8.39 -0.51
C LYS A 52 2.24 -7.38 -1.66
N PRO A 53 2.94 -6.24 -1.59
CA PRO A 53 2.78 -5.14 -2.55
C PRO A 53 3.07 -5.54 -4.00
N ASP A 54 3.97 -6.51 -4.21
CA ASP A 54 4.31 -7.07 -5.53
C ASP A 54 3.10 -7.63 -6.31
N ASN A 55 2.03 -8.00 -5.60
CA ASN A 55 0.81 -8.51 -6.23
C ASN A 55 -0.06 -7.41 -6.82
N PHE A 56 0.24 -6.14 -6.59
CA PHE A 56 -0.45 -5.06 -7.27
C PHE A 56 0.03 -4.94 -8.72
N ARG A 57 -0.93 -4.85 -9.63
CA ARG A 57 -0.67 -4.50 -11.03
C ARG A 57 -0.34 -3.02 -11.11
N ARG A 58 0.40 -2.64 -12.15
CA ARG A 58 0.77 -1.24 -12.40
C ARG A 58 -0.42 -0.27 -12.43
N ASP A 59 -1.52 -0.70 -13.04
CA ASP A 59 -2.74 0.12 -13.12
C ASP A 59 -3.46 0.24 -11.77
N GLU A 60 -3.43 -0.82 -10.95
CA GLU A 60 -3.98 -0.80 -9.60
C GLU A 60 -3.13 0.11 -8.70
N LEU A 61 -1.80 0.11 -8.83
CA LEU A 61 -0.92 1.03 -8.11
C LEU A 61 -1.19 2.49 -8.48
N ARG A 62 -1.38 2.78 -9.78
CA ARG A 62 -1.76 4.14 -10.21
C ARG A 62 -3.11 4.55 -9.64
N ALA A 63 -4.09 3.65 -9.64
CA ALA A 63 -5.39 3.91 -9.02
C ALA A 63 -5.27 4.14 -7.52
N LEU A 64 -4.46 3.33 -6.82
CA LEU A 64 -4.17 3.48 -5.39
C LEU A 64 -3.55 4.85 -5.10
N CYS A 65 -2.55 5.28 -5.88
CA CYS A 65 -1.91 6.59 -5.74
C CYS A 65 -2.93 7.73 -5.93
N ARG A 66 -3.81 7.64 -6.92
CA ARG A 66 -4.87 8.63 -7.15
C ARG A 66 -5.88 8.69 -6.00
N VAL A 67 -6.32 7.52 -5.51
CA VAL A 67 -7.31 7.43 -4.42
C VAL A 67 -6.72 7.94 -3.10
N LEU A 68 -5.46 7.58 -2.81
CA LEU A 68 -4.76 7.96 -1.58
C LEU A 68 -4.05 9.31 -1.68
N ARG A 69 -4.09 9.97 -2.86
CA ARG A 69 -3.37 11.21 -3.17
C ARG A 69 -1.87 11.12 -2.84
N ILE A 70 -1.28 9.95 -3.08
CA ILE A 70 0.15 9.71 -2.92
C ILE A 70 0.84 10.08 -4.23
N ASP A 71 2.01 10.73 -4.14
CA ASP A 71 2.82 11.02 -5.30
C ASP A 71 3.36 9.71 -5.91
N PRO A 72 3.15 9.47 -7.23
CA PRO A 72 3.73 8.33 -7.92
C PRO A 72 5.25 8.19 -7.74
N ALA A 73 5.97 9.29 -7.56
CA ALA A 73 7.42 9.30 -7.32
C ALA A 73 7.78 8.69 -5.96
N GLU A 74 6.96 8.90 -4.94
CA GLU A 74 7.17 8.26 -3.63
C GLU A 74 6.84 6.77 -3.70
N MET A 75 5.76 6.40 -4.37
CA MET A 75 5.37 5.00 -4.57
C MET A 75 6.44 4.21 -5.36
N GLY A 76 7.09 4.83 -6.34
CA GLY A 76 8.17 4.21 -7.12
C GLY A 76 9.48 4.02 -6.36
N ARG A 77 9.66 4.61 -5.18
CA ARG A 77 10.84 4.38 -4.32
C ARG A 77 10.70 3.16 -3.42
N VAL A 78 9.46 2.70 -3.19
CA VAL A 78 9.14 1.61 -2.25
C VAL A 78 8.76 0.29 -2.92
N LEU A 79 8.68 0.27 -4.26
CA LEU A 79 8.47 -0.92 -5.08
C LEU A 79 9.76 -1.23 -5.86
#